data_AF-A0AAN8GU98-F1
#
_entry.id   AF-A0AAN8GU98-F1
#
_cell.length_a   1.000
_cell.length_b   1.000
_cell.length_c   1.000
_cell.angle_alpha   90.00
_cell.angle_beta   90.00
_cell.angle_gamma   90.00
#
_symmetry.space_group_name_H-M   'P 1'
#
loop_
_entity.id
_entity.type
_entity.pdbx_description
1 polymer ?
#
loop_
_entity_poly.entity_id
_entity_poly.type
_entity_poly.pdbx_seq_one_letter_code
_entity_poly.pdbx_strand_id
1 'polypeptide(L)'
;MNSLSSQLSRQVLSRQICVASVLRRKNLNPGPEKFSLEFIQNQVEEYNNGKRHLANMMGEDPEDFTQEDVDRSIAYLFPSGLFEKKARPLMKHPEEIFPRQKAVQWGEDGRPFHFLFYTGRQAYYSLMHDIYGKILEVEKHQDRLRQKGLFSKEGKPM
;
A
#
# COMPACT_ATOMS: atom_id res chain seq x y z
N MET A 1 53.28 74.65 -1.64
CA MET A 1 54.21 74.22 -0.57
C MET A 1 53.73 72.88 -0.04
N ASN A 2 54.67 71.95 0.06
CA ASN A 2 54.45 70.50 0.18
C ASN A 2 53.99 70.09 1.58
N SER A 3 53.16 69.05 1.69
CA SER A 3 53.17 68.14 2.84
C SER A 3 52.38 66.85 2.58
N LEU A 4 53.12 65.79 2.24
CA LEU A 4 53.02 64.41 2.74
C LEU A 4 51.62 63.78 2.89
N SER A 5 51.17 63.08 1.85
CA SER A 5 50.18 62.00 1.99
C SER A 5 50.93 60.69 2.29
N SER A 6 50.81 60.22 3.53
CA SER A 6 51.31 58.92 3.96
C SER A 6 50.37 57.81 3.47
N GLN A 7 50.84 56.99 2.54
CA GLN A 7 50.14 55.80 2.09
C GLN A 7 50.18 54.72 3.18
N LEU A 8 49.07 54.57 3.92
CA LEU A 8 48.82 53.40 4.75
C LEU A 8 48.40 52.23 3.86
N SER A 9 49.38 51.40 3.48
CA SER A 9 49.16 50.10 2.85
C SER A 9 48.36 49.21 3.81
N ARG A 10 47.06 49.05 3.55
CA ARG A 10 46.24 47.99 4.17
C ARG A 10 46.66 46.66 3.55
N GLN A 11 47.63 46.00 4.16
CA GLN A 11 47.83 44.56 3.94
C GLN A 11 46.59 43.82 4.46
N VAL A 12 45.71 43.46 3.53
CA VAL A 12 44.60 42.53 3.78
C VAL A 12 45.23 41.17 4.03
N LEU A 13 45.38 40.79 5.30
CA LEU A 13 45.74 39.43 5.70
C LEU A 13 44.56 38.51 5.34
N SER A 14 44.50 38.04 4.10
CA SER A 14 43.56 36.98 3.71
C SER A 14 44.02 35.67 4.35
N ARG A 15 43.62 35.42 5.59
CA ARG A 15 43.78 34.09 6.19
C ARG A 15 42.84 33.14 5.45
N GLN A 16 43.43 32.27 4.63
CA GLN A 16 42.72 31.12 4.06
C GLN A 16 42.16 30.29 5.22
N ILE A 17 40.84 30.27 5.36
CA ILE A 17 40.17 29.37 6.31
C ILE A 17 40.32 27.97 5.73
N CYS A 18 41.09 27.10 6.38
CA CYS A 18 41.12 25.68 6.05
C CYS A 18 39.73 25.09 6.31
N VAL A 19 38.89 25.01 5.27
CA VAL A 19 37.60 24.32 5.35
C VAL A 19 37.87 22.83 5.16
N ALA A 20 38.05 22.10 6.25
CA ALA A 20 38.07 20.65 6.20
C ALA A 20 36.69 20.15 5.74
N SER A 21 36.62 19.49 4.58
CA SER A 21 35.41 18.83 4.10
C SER A 21 35.15 17.57 4.91
N VAL A 22 34.44 17.70 6.03
CA VAL A 22 33.97 16.55 6.79
C VAL A 22 32.93 15.81 5.95
N LEU A 23 33.21 14.54 5.62
CA LEU A 23 32.27 13.66 4.95
C LEU A 23 30.97 13.59 5.78
N ARG A 24 29.91 14.20 5.28
CA ARG A 24 28.57 14.10 5.87
C ARG A 24 28.08 12.67 5.70
N ARG A 25 27.78 12.00 6.81
CA ARG A 25 27.14 10.68 6.80
C ARG A 25 25.79 10.82 6.07
N LYS A 26 25.55 9.97 5.07
CA LYS A 26 24.29 9.96 4.33
C LYS A 26 23.16 9.54 5.28
N ASN A 27 22.07 10.28 5.30
CA ASN A 27 20.89 9.92 6.09
C ASN A 27 20.26 8.67 5.48
N LEU A 28 19.99 7.67 6.32
CA LEU A 28 19.21 6.49 5.94
C LEU A 28 17.74 6.90 5.95
N ASN A 29 17.08 6.79 4.81
CA ASN A 29 15.63 6.95 4.74
C ASN A 29 14.99 5.61 5.14
N PRO A 30 14.26 5.52 6.26
CA PRO A 30 13.40 4.37 6.50
C PRO A 30 12.34 4.40 5.39
N GLY A 31 12.39 3.43 4.49
CA GLY A 31 11.39 3.29 3.43
C GLY A 31 10.00 3.00 4.02
N PRO A 32 8.97 2.90 3.18
CA PRO A 32 7.64 2.50 3.62
C PRO A 32 7.69 1.14 4.34
N GLU A 33 6.92 1.00 5.42
CA GLU A 33 6.79 -0.26 6.15
C GLU A 33 6.29 -1.37 5.23
N LYS A 34 7.05 -2.46 5.14
CA LYS A 34 6.70 -3.64 4.36
C LYS A 34 6.34 -4.75 5.35
N PHE A 35 5.22 -5.42 5.14
CA PHE A 35 4.75 -6.50 6.00
C PHE A 35 5.10 -7.80 5.30
N SER A 36 6.02 -8.58 5.87
CA SER A 36 6.33 -9.90 5.34
C SER A 36 5.14 -10.84 5.53
N LEU A 37 5.07 -11.90 4.71
CA LEU A 37 4.03 -12.92 4.87
C LEU A 37 4.11 -13.59 6.24
N GLU A 38 5.33 -13.87 6.72
CA GLU A 38 5.58 -14.41 8.06
C GLU A 38 5.07 -13.49 9.15
N PHE A 39 5.28 -12.17 9.02
CA PHE A 39 4.77 -11.20 9.98
C PHE A 39 3.25 -11.24 10.06
N ILE A 40 2.56 -11.24 8.91
CA ILE A 40 1.10 -11.29 8.88
C ILE A 40 0.58 -12.60 9.47
N GLN A 41 1.25 -13.73 9.20
CA GLN A 41 0.88 -15.02 9.78
C GLN A 41 1.01 -15.01 11.31
N ASN A 42 2.12 -14.49 11.85
CA ASN A 42 2.31 -14.36 13.29
C ASN A 42 1.23 -13.47 13.93
N GLN A 43 0.85 -12.38 13.26
CA GLN A 43 -0.22 -11.49 13.74
C GLN A 43 -1.59 -12.20 13.76
N VAL A 44 -1.85 -13.14 12.85
CA VAL A 44 -3.10 -13.94 12.87
C VAL A 44 -3.11 -14.87 14.07
N GLU A 45 -1.98 -15.53 14.36
CA GLU A 45 -1.85 -16.40 15.54
C GLU A 45 -2.00 -15.60 16.85
N GLU A 46 -1.35 -14.44 16.94
CA GLU A 46 -1.48 -13.52 18.07
C GLU A 46 -2.92 -13.05 18.26
N TYR A 47 -3.61 -12.68 17.18
CA TYR A 47 -5.02 -12.30 17.22
C TYR A 47 -5.91 -13.44 17.74
N ASN A 48 -5.72 -14.67 17.25
CA ASN A 48 -6.51 -15.82 17.69
C ASN A 48 -6.28 -16.15 19.17
N ASN A 49 -5.04 -16.09 19.64
CA ASN A 49 -4.71 -16.28 21.04
C ASN A 49 -5.27 -15.15 21.91
N GLY A 50 -5.16 -13.89 21.45
CA GLY A 50 -5.71 -12.71 22.10
C GLY A 50 -7.24 -12.75 22.21
N LYS A 51 -7.92 -13.22 21.15
CA LYS A 51 -9.38 -13.41 21.13
C LYS A 51 -9.84 -14.38 22.21
N ARG A 52 -9.18 -15.53 22.34
CA ARG A 52 -9.48 -16.53 23.39
C ARG A 52 -9.22 -15.98 24.79
N HIS A 53 -8.15 -15.21 24.96
CA HIS A 53 -7.83 -14.56 26.23
C HIS A 53 -8.86 -13.48 26.60
N LEU A 54 -9.32 -12.70 25.62
CA LEU A 54 -10.35 -11.68 25.82
C LEU A 54 -11.68 -12.31 26.22
N ALA A 55 -12.11 -13.38 25.55
CA ALA A 55 -13.30 -14.13 25.94
C ALA A 55 -13.22 -14.62 27.40
N ASN A 56 -12.08 -15.19 27.80
CA ASN A 56 -11.84 -15.62 29.17
C ASN A 56 -11.89 -14.46 30.19
N MET A 57 -11.37 -13.28 29.87
CA MET A 57 -11.46 -12.09 30.73
C MET A 57 -12.90 -11.60 30.90
N MET A 58 -13.73 -11.77 29.86
CA MET A 58 -15.13 -11.35 29.86
C MET A 58 -16.10 -12.43 30.37
N GLY A 59 -15.61 -13.65 30.58
CA GLY A 59 -16.43 -14.79 31.01
C GLY A 59 -17.34 -15.34 29.91
N GLU A 60 -17.04 -15.08 28.64
CA GLU A 60 -17.78 -15.56 27.47
C GLU A 60 -17.13 -16.81 26.88
N ASP A 61 -17.87 -17.58 26.08
CA ASP A 61 -17.35 -18.75 25.37
C ASP A 61 -16.43 -18.30 24.20
N PRO A 62 -15.16 -18.75 24.13
CA PRO A 62 -14.25 -18.40 23.03
C PRO A 62 -14.75 -18.78 21.63
N GLU A 63 -15.60 -19.81 21.50
CA GLU A 63 -16.07 -20.28 20.18
C GLU A 63 -17.21 -19.39 19.62
N ASP A 64 -18.10 -18.93 20.49
CA ASP A 64 -19.24 -18.06 20.12
C ASP A 64 -18.89 -16.56 20.12
N PHE A 65 -17.65 -16.21 20.47
CA PHE A 65 -17.22 -14.83 20.61
C PHE A 65 -17.12 -14.11 19.25
N THR A 66 -18.03 -13.16 18.97
CA THR A 66 -18.05 -12.44 17.68
C THR A 66 -17.17 -11.18 17.68
N GLN A 67 -16.96 -10.56 16.52
CA GLN A 67 -16.18 -9.32 16.43
C GLN A 67 -16.89 -8.14 17.11
N GLU A 68 -18.22 -8.14 17.16
CA GLU A 68 -18.98 -7.14 17.92
C GLU A 68 -18.73 -7.29 19.43
N ASP A 69 -18.58 -8.50 19.93
CA ASP A 69 -18.29 -8.78 21.34
C ASP A 69 -16.88 -8.33 21.70
N VAL A 70 -15.92 -8.57 20.80
CA VAL A 70 -14.56 -8.01 20.87
C VAL A 70 -14.60 -6.49 20.98
N ASP A 71 -15.28 -5.81 20.05
CA ASP A 71 -15.34 -4.35 20.01
C ASP A 71 -15.98 -3.77 21.28
N ARG A 72 -17.04 -4.40 21.79
CA ARG A 72 -17.67 -4.01 23.07
C ARG A 72 -16.72 -4.21 24.26
N SER A 73 -16.02 -5.33 24.30
CA SER A 73 -15.08 -5.67 25.36
C SER A 73 -13.90 -4.70 25.41
N ILE A 74 -13.32 -4.38 24.24
CA ILE A 74 -12.23 -3.39 24.13
C ILE A 74 -12.70 -2.00 24.56
N ALA A 75 -13.91 -1.58 24.16
CA ALA A 75 -14.46 -0.29 24.58
C ALA A 75 -14.70 -0.20 26.09
N TYR A 76 -15.03 -1.33 26.74
CA TYR A 76 -15.21 -1.42 28.18
C TYR A 76 -13.87 -1.43 28.94
N LEU A 77 -12.91 -2.26 28.51
CA LEU A 77 -11.60 -2.39 29.17
C LEU A 77 -10.70 -1.16 28.95
N PHE A 78 -10.77 -0.55 27.78
CA PHE A 78 -9.95 0.61 27.38
C PHE A 78 -10.83 1.78 26.91
N PRO A 79 -11.54 2.45 27.84
CA PRO A 79 -12.45 3.52 27.48
C PRO A 79 -11.68 4.72 26.89
N SER A 80 -11.99 5.08 25.65
CA SER A 80 -11.40 6.23 24.95
C SER A 80 -12.45 7.28 24.60
N GLY A 81 -12.22 8.53 25.04
CA GLY A 81 -13.07 9.69 24.76
C GLY A 81 -12.79 10.38 23.42
N LEU A 82 -11.94 9.82 22.56
CA LEU A 82 -11.57 10.44 21.29
C LEU A 82 -12.78 10.52 20.33
N PHE A 83 -13.01 11.68 19.72
CA PHE A 83 -14.07 11.87 18.73
C PHE A 83 -13.81 11.04 17.46
N GLU A 84 -12.55 10.98 17.02
CA GLU A 84 -12.14 10.19 15.86
C GLU A 84 -12.15 8.69 16.20
N LYS A 85 -13.02 7.92 15.56
CA LYS A 85 -13.18 6.49 15.85
C LYS A 85 -11.94 5.68 15.47
N LYS A 86 -11.21 6.10 14.44
CA LYS A 86 -9.99 5.42 13.98
C LYS A 86 -8.80 5.54 14.94
N ALA A 87 -8.85 6.52 15.85
CA ALA A 87 -7.80 6.74 16.85
C ALA A 87 -8.08 6.01 18.17
N ARG A 88 -9.23 5.33 18.29
CA ARG A 88 -9.60 4.55 19.48
C ARG A 88 -8.87 3.20 19.49
N PRO A 89 -8.67 2.59 20.67
CA PRO A 89 -8.22 1.20 20.76
C PRO A 89 -9.16 0.28 19.97
N LEU A 90 -8.58 -0.61 19.16
CA LEU A 90 -9.32 -1.61 18.39
C LEU A 90 -8.51 -2.90 18.30
N MET A 91 -9.20 -4.04 18.21
CA MET A 91 -8.60 -5.36 18.01
C MET A 91 -9.38 -6.06 16.90
N LYS A 92 -8.75 -6.20 15.73
CA LYS A 92 -9.38 -6.77 14.51
C LYS A 92 -8.45 -7.77 13.83
N HIS A 93 -9.02 -8.54 12.91
CA HIS A 93 -8.22 -9.46 12.11
C HIS A 93 -7.14 -8.71 11.31
N PRO A 94 -5.89 -9.23 11.23
CA PRO A 94 -4.78 -8.56 10.54
C PRO A 94 -5.07 -8.14 9.09
N GLU A 95 -5.90 -8.88 8.37
CA GLU A 95 -6.30 -8.54 6.99
C GLU A 95 -7.08 -7.23 6.86
N GLU A 96 -7.76 -6.79 7.92
CA GLU A 96 -8.50 -5.51 7.94
C GLU A 96 -7.62 -4.35 8.39
N ILE A 97 -6.59 -4.63 9.20
CA ILE A 97 -5.69 -3.62 9.75
C ILE A 97 -4.59 -3.27 8.75
N PHE A 98 -3.94 -4.30 8.19
CA PHE A 98 -2.80 -4.10 7.30
C PHE A 98 -3.25 -3.91 5.85
N PRO A 99 -2.68 -2.94 5.12
CA PRO A 99 -2.99 -2.74 3.72
C PRO A 99 -2.56 -3.96 2.89
N ARG A 100 -3.43 -4.41 1.97
CA ARG A 100 -3.13 -5.52 1.07
C ARG A 100 -1.88 -5.22 0.25
N GLN A 101 -0.84 -6.03 0.44
CA GLN A 101 0.42 -5.90 -0.30
C GLN A 101 0.40 -6.78 -1.55
N LYS A 102 0.96 -6.28 -2.65
CA LYS A 102 1.14 -7.10 -3.84
C LYS A 102 2.24 -8.12 -3.56
N ALA A 103 1.95 -9.38 -3.85
CA ALA A 103 2.97 -10.42 -3.85
C ALA A 103 4.09 -10.07 -4.85
N VAL A 104 5.24 -10.70 -4.65
CA VAL A 104 6.38 -10.61 -5.58
C VAL A 104 5.90 -11.03 -6.97
N GLN A 105 6.23 -10.24 -8.00
CA GLN A 105 5.70 -10.42 -9.36
C GLN A 105 6.64 -11.19 -10.29
N TRP A 106 7.76 -11.70 -9.76
CA TRP A 106 8.79 -12.45 -10.47
C TRP A 106 9.38 -13.53 -9.56
N GLY A 107 9.93 -14.59 -10.17
CA GLY A 107 10.61 -15.66 -9.45
C GLY A 107 12.08 -15.33 -9.14
N GLU A 108 12.80 -16.30 -8.62
CA GLU A 108 14.26 -16.20 -8.38
C GLU A 108 15.05 -15.99 -9.68
N ASP A 109 14.51 -16.48 -10.80
CA ASP A 109 15.04 -16.27 -12.15
C ASP A 109 14.91 -14.82 -12.65
N GLY A 110 14.16 -13.98 -11.92
CA GLY A 110 13.88 -12.59 -12.29
C GLY A 110 12.87 -12.46 -13.43
N ARG A 111 12.26 -13.55 -13.90
CA ARG A 111 11.26 -13.51 -14.97
C ARG A 111 9.90 -13.12 -14.38
N PRO A 112 9.23 -12.07 -14.91
CA PRO A 112 7.89 -11.73 -14.46
C PRO A 112 6.88 -12.85 -14.75
N PHE A 113 5.97 -13.08 -13.80
CA PHE A 113 4.91 -14.09 -13.96
C PHE A 113 3.86 -13.71 -15.01
N HIS A 114 3.60 -12.40 -15.17
CA HIS A 114 2.57 -11.89 -16.06
C HIS A 114 3.17 -11.27 -17.32
N PHE A 115 2.62 -11.59 -18.49
CA PHE A 115 3.13 -11.08 -19.78
C PHE A 115 2.98 -9.55 -19.92
N LEU A 116 1.93 -8.96 -19.35
CA LEU A 116 1.75 -7.49 -19.28
C LEU A 116 2.49 -6.81 -18.12
N PHE A 117 3.45 -7.47 -17.46
CA PHE A 117 4.19 -6.88 -16.34
C PHE A 117 4.83 -5.53 -16.70
N TYR A 118 5.49 -5.45 -17.86
CA TYR A 118 6.19 -4.24 -18.30
C TYR A 118 5.27 -3.07 -18.67
N THR A 119 3.95 -3.25 -18.64
CA THR A 119 2.99 -2.14 -18.75
C THR A 119 2.88 -1.30 -17.47
N GLY A 120 3.42 -1.81 -16.34
CA GLY A 120 3.31 -1.21 -15.01
C GLY A 120 1.94 -1.36 -14.35
N ARG A 121 0.87 -1.61 -15.11
CA ARG A 121 -0.50 -1.83 -14.62
C ARG A 121 -1.08 -3.15 -15.16
N GLN A 122 -0.37 -4.24 -14.91
CA GLN A 122 -0.71 -5.58 -15.44
C GLN A 122 -2.18 -5.99 -15.20
N ALA A 123 -2.71 -5.81 -13.99
CA ALA A 123 -4.08 -6.21 -13.65
C ALA A 123 -5.12 -5.40 -14.44
N TYR A 124 -4.86 -4.11 -14.64
CA TYR A 124 -5.74 -3.24 -15.42
C TYR A 124 -5.77 -3.65 -16.88
N TYR A 125 -4.59 -3.78 -17.51
CA TYR A 125 -4.53 -4.13 -18.93
C TYR A 125 -4.93 -5.57 -19.23
N SER A 126 -4.73 -6.50 -18.29
CA SER A 126 -5.26 -7.87 -18.42
C SER A 126 -6.78 -7.83 -18.52
N LEU A 127 -7.45 -7.13 -17.60
CA LEU A 127 -8.91 -6.99 -17.63
C LEU A 127 -9.39 -6.35 -18.93
N MET A 128 -8.71 -5.30 -19.42
CA MET A 128 -9.06 -4.66 -20.69
C MET A 128 -8.89 -5.61 -21.88
N HIS A 129 -7.81 -6.40 -21.88
CA HIS A 129 -7.54 -7.39 -22.92
C HIS A 129 -8.62 -8.47 -22.94
N ASP A 130 -9.00 -8.99 -21.77
CA ASP A 130 -10.04 -10.01 -21.63
C ASP A 130 -11.40 -9.49 -22.10
N ILE A 131 -11.78 -8.27 -21.69
CA ILE A 131 -13.04 -7.62 -22.11
C ILE A 131 -13.07 -7.45 -23.62
N TYR A 132 -11.99 -6.95 -24.22
CA TYR A 132 -11.91 -6.77 -25.66
C TYR A 132 -12.02 -8.10 -26.42
N GLY A 133 -11.39 -9.16 -25.90
CA GLY A 133 -11.54 -10.52 -26.41
C GLY A 133 -13.00 -10.98 -26.42
N LYS A 134 -13.74 -10.73 -25.33
CA LYS A 134 -15.17 -11.06 -25.23
C LYS A 134 -16.04 -10.27 -26.20
N ILE A 135 -15.76 -8.99 -26.40
CA ILE A 135 -16.49 -8.17 -27.38
C ILE A 135 -16.28 -8.74 -28.79
N LEU A 136 -15.04 -9.06 -29.16
CA LEU A 136 -14.71 -9.61 -30.47
C LEU A 136 -15.32 -11.01 -30.69
N GLU A 137 -15.38 -11.85 -29.65
CA GLU A 137 -16.06 -13.15 -29.69
C GLU A 137 -17.56 -12.98 -29.99
N VAL A 138 -18.21 -12.00 -29.36
CA VAL A 138 -19.63 -11.69 -29.59
C VAL A 138 -19.86 -11.18 -31.01
N GLU A 139 -19.04 -10.25 -31.48
CA GLU A 139 -19.12 -9.71 -32.85
C GLU A 139 -18.99 -10.83 -33.91
N LYS A 140 -17.96 -11.68 -33.77
CA LYS A 140 -17.76 -12.84 -34.65
C LYS A 140 -18.94 -13.81 -34.62
N HIS A 141 -19.52 -14.03 -33.43
CA HIS A 141 -20.69 -14.87 -33.28
C HIS A 141 -21.91 -14.27 -34.01
N GLN A 142 -22.16 -12.97 -33.84
CA GLN A 142 -23.24 -12.25 -34.50
C GLN A 142 -23.09 -12.28 -36.03
N ASP A 143 -21.89 -12.04 -36.54
CA ASP A 143 -21.60 -12.10 -37.98
C ASP A 143 -21.83 -13.49 -38.55
N ARG A 144 -21.43 -14.54 -37.81
CA ARG A 144 -21.71 -15.93 -38.20
C ARG A 144 -23.21 -16.24 -38.23
N LEU A 145 -23.99 -15.71 -37.29
CA LEU A 145 -25.46 -15.88 -37.29
C LEU A 145 -26.11 -15.13 -38.47
N ARG A 146 -25.62 -13.93 -38.80
CA ARG A 146 -26.06 -13.16 -39.97
C ARG A 146 -25.78 -13.90 -41.27
N GLN A 147 -24.57 -14.46 -41.43
CA GLN A 147 -24.21 -15.26 -42.61
C GLN A 147 -25.10 -16.50 -42.79
N LYS A 148 -25.55 -17.12 -41.70
CA LYS A 148 -26.47 -18.25 -41.74
C LYS A 148 -27.95 -17.87 -41.94
N GLY A 149 -28.27 -16.58 -42.04
CA GLY A 149 -29.65 -16.09 -42.17
C GLY A 149 -30.52 -16.28 -40.92
N LEU A 150 -29.92 -16.65 -39.78
CA LEU A 150 -30.61 -16.94 -38.51
C LEU A 150 -30.69 -15.71 -37.59
N PHE A 151 -30.31 -14.53 -38.08
CA PHE A 151 -30.30 -13.31 -37.28
C PHE A 151 -31.69 -12.66 -37.28
N SER A 152 -32.49 -12.94 -36.25
CA SER A 152 -33.81 -12.33 -36.09
C SER A 152 -33.65 -10.82 -35.81
N LYS A 153 -34.26 -9.97 -36.65
CA LYS A 153 -34.39 -8.53 -36.40
C LYS A 153 -35.52 -8.31 -35.38
N GLU A 154 -35.32 -8.66 -34.12
CA GLU A 154 -36.26 -8.25 -33.07
C GLU A 154 -35.73 -6.97 -32.42
N GLY A 155 -36.39 -5.87 -32.78
CA GLY A 155 -36.07 -4.52 -32.33
C GLY A 155 -37.09 -3.53 -32.88
N LYS A 156 -38.34 -3.66 -32.45
CA LYS A 156 -39.38 -2.65 -32.62
C LYS A 156 -38.89 -1.34 -31.97
N PRO A 157 -38.89 -0.20 -32.66
CA PRO A 157 -38.47 1.07 -32.06
C PRO A 157 -39.47 1.49 -30.98
N MET A 158 -38.96 1.84 -29.81
CA MET A 158 -39.64 2.68 -28.82
C MET A 158 -39.20 4.13 -29.03
#